data_AF-A0A961L6Z5-F1
#
_entry.id   AF-A0A961L6Z5-F1
#
_cell.length_a   1.000
_cell.length_b   1.000
_cell.length_c   1.000
_cell.angle_alpha   90.00
_cell.angle_beta   90.00
_cell.angle_gamma   90.00
#
_symmetry.space_group_name_H-M   'P 1'
#
loop_
_entity.id
_entity.type
_entity.pdbx_description
1 polymer ?
#
loop_
_entity_poly.entity_id
_entity_poly.type
_entity_poly.pdbx_seq_one_letter_code
_entity_poly.pdbx_strand_id
1 'polypeptide(L)'
;VAALPLGGYVKFLGDSDGSSRADAVTLDHMAPAERAQTFHGASVGRRMLTVLAGPVANFLLTIVVFAAIVMWQGVPTERPTIGEIQVQLAGDQPLLPGDVVLEVNGAPVEGFDTIYRTALDMAKPGPMHFRVERDGSRIDVEAPYAFPALIAGVSPLSPASKAGLRAGDLVLSVNGRPVTAFEDFRQQVMQSLDETLTLEVLRDGSTVTLTVTPTLQDAEDGDGGFEKRPMIGAAGAPLYLPATETPMPWTAVGYGALRMVDVITQSLNGLKHVITGEISADNLQGPLGIAQISGETAQQGFVNFVVLIGVISTAIGMLNLFPIPVLDGGHFMAFLIEAVRGRPPSPAAMQIAMSIGLGLILLLMVFATYNDIMRMMS
;
A
#
# COMPACT_ATOMS: atom_id res chain seq x y z
N VAL A 1 24.53 -25.72 -10.33
CA VAL A 1 23.16 -25.52 -9.79
C VAL A 1 23.31 -25.02 -8.37
N ALA A 2 23.06 -23.74 -8.11
CA ALA A 2 23.14 -23.18 -6.76
C ALA A 2 21.82 -23.47 -6.02
N ALA A 3 21.92 -24.01 -4.80
CA ALA A 3 20.79 -24.52 -4.02
C ALA A 3 20.06 -23.45 -3.17
N LEU A 4 20.40 -22.17 -3.32
CA LEU A 4 19.80 -21.06 -2.56
C LEU A 4 19.56 -19.87 -3.52
N PRO A 5 18.30 -19.43 -3.73
CA PRO A 5 17.98 -18.32 -4.62
C PRO A 5 18.09 -17.00 -3.85
N LEU A 6 19.29 -16.68 -3.36
CA LEU A 6 19.62 -15.31 -2.99
C LEU A 6 19.96 -14.60 -4.29
N GLY A 7 18.95 -14.05 -4.98
CA GLY A 7 19.03 -13.25 -6.21
C GLY A 7 20.39 -13.31 -6.91
N GLY A 8 20.63 -14.36 -7.70
CA GLY A 8 21.90 -14.55 -8.38
C GLY A 8 22.14 -13.38 -9.32
N TYR A 9 23.22 -12.62 -9.09
CA TYR A 9 23.69 -11.59 -10.02
C TYR A 9 23.80 -12.22 -11.42
N VAL A 10 23.03 -11.68 -12.37
CA VAL A 10 23.07 -12.13 -13.77
C VAL A 10 24.42 -11.68 -14.33
N LYS A 11 25.35 -12.64 -14.48
CA LYS A 11 26.61 -12.41 -15.17
C LYS A 11 26.30 -12.21 -16.66
N PHE A 12 26.49 -11.01 -17.19
CA PHE A 12 26.27 -10.76 -18.61
C PHE A 12 27.39 -11.41 -19.43
N LEU A 13 27.06 -11.79 -20.67
CA LEU A 13 28.03 -12.29 -21.64
C LEU A 13 29.11 -11.19 -21.85
N GLY A 14 30.35 -11.47 -21.46
CA GLY A 14 31.49 -10.54 -21.51
C GLY A 14 31.96 -9.97 -20.16
N ASP A 15 31.31 -10.32 -19.05
CA ASP A 15 31.70 -9.87 -17.71
C ASP A 15 32.82 -10.72 -17.10
N SER A 16 33.76 -10.11 -16.38
CA SER A 16 34.76 -10.83 -15.59
C SER A 16 34.12 -11.45 -14.33
N ASP A 17 33.26 -10.69 -13.64
CA ASP A 17 32.60 -11.06 -12.36
C ASP A 17 31.17 -10.52 -12.24
N GLY A 18 30.44 -10.90 -11.19
CA GLY A 18 29.04 -10.49 -10.92
C GLY A 18 28.80 -8.99 -10.65
N SER A 19 29.85 -8.16 -10.69
CA SER A 19 29.79 -6.70 -10.62
C SER A 19 29.74 -6.02 -12.00
N SER A 20 29.51 -6.78 -13.07
CA SER A 20 29.45 -6.29 -14.46
C SER A 20 30.71 -5.52 -14.88
N ARG A 21 31.89 -6.03 -14.47
CA ARG A 21 33.19 -5.53 -14.95
C ARG A 21 33.50 -6.11 -16.31
N ALA A 22 33.86 -5.26 -17.27
CA ALA A 22 34.31 -5.71 -18.58
C ALA A 22 35.57 -6.56 -18.47
N ASP A 23 35.53 -7.78 -19.01
CA ASP A 23 36.73 -8.56 -19.24
C ASP A 23 37.40 -8.09 -20.54
N ALA A 24 38.25 -7.07 -20.42
CA ALA A 24 38.89 -6.41 -21.56
C ALA A 24 39.68 -7.37 -22.46
N VAL A 25 40.26 -8.43 -21.89
CA VAL A 25 41.03 -9.44 -22.63
C VAL A 25 40.09 -10.30 -23.47
N THR A 26 38.98 -10.73 -22.89
CA THR A 26 38.03 -11.62 -23.56
C THR A 26 37.21 -10.86 -24.61
N LEU A 27 36.90 -9.58 -24.36
CA LEU A 27 36.24 -8.70 -25.32
C LEU A 27 37.14 -8.42 -26.54
N ASP A 28 38.44 -8.19 -26.36
CA ASP A 28 39.37 -7.91 -27.47
C ASP A 28 39.61 -9.09 -28.43
N HIS A 29 39.27 -10.31 -28.01
CA HIS A 29 39.39 -11.52 -28.83
C HIS A 29 38.08 -11.96 -29.53
N MET A 30 36.93 -11.32 -29.24
CA MET A 30 35.64 -11.66 -29.88
C MET A 30 35.48 -11.05 -31.27
N ALA A 31 34.81 -11.73 -32.20
CA ALA A 31 34.47 -11.13 -33.49
C ALA A 31 33.55 -9.90 -33.30
N PRO A 32 33.59 -8.86 -34.16
CA PRO A 32 32.79 -7.63 -33.97
C PRO A 32 31.28 -7.88 -33.79
N ALA A 33 30.74 -8.90 -34.46
CA ALA A 33 29.34 -9.31 -34.34
C ALA A 33 29.02 -10.01 -33.01
N GLU A 34 29.97 -10.72 -32.41
CA GLU A 34 29.85 -11.34 -31.07
C GLU A 34 30.08 -10.30 -29.97
N ARG A 35 31.04 -9.41 -30.17
CA ARG A 35 31.33 -8.28 -29.27
C ARG A 35 30.10 -7.37 -29.13
N ALA A 36 29.38 -7.10 -30.21
CA ALA A 36 28.12 -6.35 -30.20
C ALA A 36 26.95 -7.04 -29.46
N GLN A 37 27.06 -8.34 -29.18
CA GLN A 37 26.10 -9.13 -28.37
C GLN A 37 26.46 -9.13 -26.88
N THR A 38 27.67 -8.71 -26.51
CA THR A 38 28.05 -8.51 -25.10
C THR A 38 27.44 -7.23 -24.55
N PHE A 39 27.22 -7.18 -23.23
CA PHE A 39 26.71 -5.98 -22.58
C PHE A 39 27.63 -4.78 -22.84
N HIS A 40 28.95 -4.96 -22.71
CA HIS A 40 29.93 -3.89 -22.90
C HIS A 40 30.11 -3.43 -24.35
N GLY A 41 29.95 -4.33 -25.33
CA GLY A 41 30.07 -4.00 -26.76
C GLY A 41 28.76 -3.55 -27.43
N ALA A 42 27.62 -3.66 -26.74
CA ALA A 42 26.35 -3.14 -27.23
C ALA A 42 26.32 -1.61 -27.25
N SER A 43 25.53 -1.01 -28.15
CA SER A 43 25.29 0.45 -28.19
C SER A 43 24.71 0.95 -26.86
N VAL A 44 25.00 2.22 -26.50
CA VAL A 44 24.51 2.86 -25.26
C VAL A 44 23.01 2.64 -25.03
N GLY A 45 22.17 2.83 -26.07
CA GLY A 45 20.73 2.62 -25.96
C GLY A 45 20.32 1.19 -25.62
N ARG A 46 21.02 0.17 -26.14
CA ARG A 46 20.76 -1.24 -25.78
C ARG A 46 21.13 -1.53 -24.33
N ARG A 47 22.27 -1.00 -23.86
CA ARG A 47 22.66 -1.12 -22.44
C ARG A 47 21.67 -0.44 -21.50
N MET A 48 21.19 0.75 -21.88
CA MET A 48 20.13 1.46 -21.15
C MET A 48 18.85 0.61 -21.07
N LEU A 49 18.40 0.02 -22.18
CA LEU A 49 17.23 -0.87 -22.20
C LEU A 49 17.44 -2.12 -21.32
N THR A 50 18.63 -2.71 -21.33
CA THR A 50 18.95 -3.87 -20.47
C THR A 50 18.87 -3.51 -18.99
N VAL A 51 19.41 -2.37 -18.58
CA VAL A 51 19.36 -1.92 -17.17
C VAL A 51 17.92 -1.57 -16.74
N LEU A 52 17.12 -0.98 -17.63
CA LEU A 52 15.71 -0.69 -17.35
C LEU A 52 14.84 -1.95 -17.27
N ALA A 53 15.28 -3.10 -17.80
CA ALA A 53 14.49 -4.33 -17.80
C ALA A 53 14.16 -4.81 -16.37
N GLY A 54 15.06 -4.60 -15.40
CA GLY A 54 14.84 -4.95 -14.00
C GLY A 54 13.66 -4.19 -13.37
N PRO A 55 13.72 -2.84 -13.30
CA PRO A 55 12.60 -2.02 -12.83
C PRO A 55 11.29 -2.27 -13.57
N VAL A 56 11.35 -2.40 -14.90
CA VAL A 56 10.17 -2.67 -15.73
C VAL A 56 9.54 -4.02 -15.38
N ALA A 57 10.32 -5.06 -15.11
CA ALA A 57 9.78 -6.35 -14.69
C ALA A 57 9.00 -6.26 -13.36
N ASN A 58 9.47 -5.47 -12.40
CA ASN A 58 8.74 -5.21 -11.15
C ASN A 58 7.40 -4.50 -11.43
N PHE A 59 7.39 -3.49 -12.27
CA PHE A 59 6.15 -2.79 -12.66
C PHE A 59 5.16 -3.71 -13.39
N LEU A 60 5.66 -4.57 -14.29
CA LEU A 60 4.82 -5.56 -14.96
C LEU A 60 4.23 -6.56 -13.97
N LEU A 61 5.04 -7.06 -13.02
CA LEU A 61 4.56 -7.95 -11.95
C LEU A 61 3.47 -7.28 -11.12
N THR A 62 3.70 -6.03 -10.69
CA THR A 62 2.70 -5.23 -9.96
C THR A 62 1.39 -5.12 -10.74
N ILE A 63 1.46 -4.74 -12.02
CA ILE A 63 0.26 -4.57 -12.86
C ILE A 63 -0.53 -5.87 -12.94
N VAL A 64 0.15 -7.00 -13.15
CA VAL A 64 -0.48 -8.33 -13.19
C VAL A 64 -1.12 -8.68 -11.85
N VAL A 65 -0.41 -8.44 -10.74
CA VAL A 65 -0.90 -8.70 -9.39
C VAL A 65 -2.17 -7.88 -9.11
N PHE A 66 -2.14 -6.57 -9.32
CA PHE A 66 -3.31 -5.73 -9.06
C PHE A 66 -4.46 -6.00 -10.04
N ALA A 67 -4.17 -6.30 -11.30
CA ALA A 67 -5.19 -6.72 -12.26
C ALA A 67 -5.90 -8.01 -11.81
N ALA A 68 -5.15 -9.01 -11.34
CA ALA A 68 -5.71 -10.25 -10.83
C ALA A 68 -6.60 -10.02 -9.60
N ILE A 69 -6.19 -9.13 -8.69
CA ILE A 69 -6.98 -8.76 -7.50
C ILE A 69 -8.28 -8.04 -7.92
N VAL A 70 -8.20 -7.10 -8.85
CA VAL A 70 -9.38 -6.37 -9.37
C VAL A 70 -10.34 -7.32 -10.09
N MET A 71 -9.84 -8.31 -10.82
CA MET A 71 -10.69 -9.35 -11.41
C MET A 71 -11.36 -10.22 -10.36
N TRP A 72 -10.67 -10.50 -9.24
CA TRP A 72 -11.19 -11.31 -8.14
C TRP A 72 -12.22 -10.56 -7.29
N GLN A 73 -12.00 -9.28 -6.99
CA GLN A 73 -12.91 -8.43 -6.20
C GLN A 73 -14.07 -7.86 -7.03
N GLY A 74 -13.85 -7.69 -8.33
CA GLY A 74 -14.75 -6.97 -9.22
C GLY A 74 -14.64 -5.45 -9.07
N VAL A 75 -15.38 -4.75 -9.92
CA VAL A 75 -15.56 -3.29 -9.85
C VAL A 75 -17.03 -2.99 -9.54
N PRO A 76 -17.33 -1.89 -8.82
CA PRO A 76 -18.72 -1.51 -8.55
C PRO A 76 -19.55 -1.43 -9.83
N THR A 77 -20.77 -1.96 -9.78
CA THR A 77 -21.75 -1.89 -10.87
C THR A 77 -22.19 -0.44 -11.11
N GLU A 78 -22.65 -0.14 -12.33
CA GLU A 78 -23.11 1.22 -12.69
C GLU A 78 -24.35 1.65 -11.88
N ARG A 79 -25.25 0.70 -11.58
CA ARG A 79 -26.42 1.00 -10.73
C ARG A 79 -26.00 0.94 -9.26
N PRO A 80 -26.45 1.89 -8.41
CA PRO A 80 -26.14 1.92 -6.98
C PRO A 80 -26.85 0.78 -6.22
N THR A 81 -26.35 -0.43 -6.40
CA THR A 81 -26.96 -1.67 -5.91
C THR A 81 -26.23 -2.14 -4.66
N ILE A 82 -26.95 -2.48 -3.60
CA ILE A 82 -26.39 -3.10 -2.40
C ILE A 82 -25.86 -4.48 -2.79
N GLY A 83 -24.56 -4.72 -2.62
CA GLY A 83 -23.91 -6.00 -2.89
C GLY A 83 -23.77 -6.84 -1.63
N GLU A 84 -23.07 -6.28 -0.64
CA GLU A 84 -22.78 -6.96 0.61
C GLU A 84 -23.06 -6.04 1.80
N ILE A 85 -23.48 -6.62 2.91
CA ILE A 85 -23.66 -5.95 4.21
C ILE A 85 -22.68 -6.61 5.18
N GLN A 86 -21.60 -5.91 5.55
CA GLN A 86 -20.43 -6.53 6.17
C GLN A 86 -20.69 -7.17 7.54
N VAL A 87 -21.57 -6.55 8.33
CA VAL A 87 -21.92 -7.05 9.66
C VAL A 87 -23.41 -6.95 9.86
N GLN A 88 -23.99 -8.00 10.43
CA GLN A 88 -25.37 -7.96 10.88
C GLN A 88 -25.41 -7.24 12.22
N LEU A 89 -25.83 -5.99 12.20
CA LEU A 89 -26.13 -5.24 13.41
C LEU A 89 -27.40 -5.82 14.06
N ALA A 90 -27.49 -5.73 15.39
CA ALA A 90 -28.67 -6.21 16.12
C ALA A 90 -29.93 -5.45 15.68
N GLY A 91 -30.97 -6.18 15.29
CA GLY A 91 -32.24 -5.63 14.81
C GLY A 91 -32.71 -6.27 13.50
N ASP A 92 -33.75 -5.68 12.90
CA ASP A 92 -34.17 -6.04 11.56
C ASP A 92 -33.11 -5.65 10.53
N GLN A 93 -33.03 -6.40 9.43
CA GLN A 93 -32.14 -6.12 8.31
C GLN A 93 -32.97 -5.51 7.16
N PRO A 94 -33.19 -4.18 7.17
CA PRO A 94 -34.13 -3.51 6.28
C PRO A 94 -33.66 -3.47 4.82
N LEU A 95 -32.35 -3.34 4.61
CA LEU A 95 -31.70 -3.42 3.30
C LEU A 95 -31.21 -4.84 3.04
N LEU A 96 -31.32 -5.28 1.79
CA LEU A 96 -30.91 -6.61 1.34
C LEU A 96 -29.93 -6.49 0.17
N PRO A 97 -28.98 -7.44 0.02
CA PRO A 97 -28.25 -7.63 -1.22
C PRO A 97 -29.19 -7.69 -2.44
N GLY A 98 -28.89 -6.92 -3.47
CA GLY A 98 -29.70 -6.76 -4.68
C GLY A 98 -30.60 -5.54 -4.70
N ASP A 99 -30.82 -4.87 -3.56
CA ASP A 99 -31.58 -3.61 -3.52
C ASP A 99 -30.88 -2.52 -4.34
N VAL A 100 -31.62 -1.88 -5.25
CA VAL A 100 -31.10 -0.71 -5.97
C VAL A 100 -31.51 0.56 -5.24
N VAL A 101 -30.55 1.33 -4.76
CA VAL A 101 -30.81 2.56 -3.99
C VAL A 101 -31.16 3.69 -4.94
N LEU A 102 -32.37 4.23 -4.81
CA LEU A 102 -32.86 5.34 -5.62
C LEU A 102 -32.68 6.68 -4.91
N GLU A 103 -32.92 6.72 -3.60
CA GLU A 103 -32.74 7.91 -2.77
C GLU A 103 -32.16 7.54 -1.40
N VAL A 104 -31.39 8.45 -0.80
CA VAL A 104 -30.86 8.35 0.55
C VAL A 104 -31.04 9.69 1.27
N ASN A 105 -31.69 9.68 2.43
CA ASN A 105 -32.08 10.87 3.21
C ASN A 105 -32.76 11.96 2.37
N GLY A 106 -33.57 11.56 1.39
CA GLY A 106 -34.29 12.45 0.48
C GLY A 106 -33.46 13.02 -0.69
N ALA A 107 -32.18 12.64 -0.82
CA ALA A 107 -31.34 12.97 -1.96
C ALA A 107 -31.34 11.82 -2.99
N PRO A 108 -31.47 12.11 -4.30
CA PRO A 108 -31.35 11.09 -5.34
C PRO A 108 -29.94 10.50 -5.38
N VAL A 109 -29.85 9.18 -5.62
CA VAL A 109 -28.59 8.44 -5.70
C VAL A 109 -28.30 8.11 -7.16
N GLU A 110 -27.30 8.77 -7.73
CA GLU A 110 -26.80 8.47 -9.09
C GLU A 110 -25.69 7.42 -9.08
N GLY A 111 -24.90 7.38 -8.00
CA GLY A 111 -23.80 6.45 -7.80
C GLY A 111 -23.67 6.04 -6.34
N PHE A 112 -23.06 4.89 -6.08
CA PHE A 112 -22.97 4.32 -4.73
C PHE A 112 -22.17 5.22 -3.76
N ASP A 113 -21.25 6.04 -4.27
CA ASP A 113 -20.51 7.05 -3.52
C ASP A 113 -21.43 8.08 -2.84
N THR A 114 -22.61 8.34 -3.42
CA THR A 114 -23.57 9.29 -2.87
C THR A 114 -24.07 8.82 -1.50
N ILE A 115 -24.21 7.51 -1.28
CA ILE A 115 -24.59 6.95 0.03
C ILE A 115 -23.55 7.31 1.08
N TYR A 116 -22.27 7.16 0.74
CA TYR A 116 -21.15 7.46 1.62
C TYR A 116 -21.03 8.96 1.91
N ARG A 117 -21.09 9.80 0.87
CA ARG A 117 -21.06 11.25 1.02
C ARG A 117 -22.22 11.73 1.88
N THR A 118 -23.45 11.29 1.59
CA THR A 118 -24.62 11.65 2.37
C THR A 118 -24.49 11.24 3.84
N ALA A 119 -23.92 10.08 4.13
CA ALA A 119 -23.66 9.66 5.51
C ALA A 119 -22.64 10.58 6.20
N LEU A 120 -21.49 10.84 5.56
CA LEU A 120 -20.42 11.69 6.12
C LEU A 120 -20.84 13.16 6.30
N ASP A 121 -21.77 13.65 5.48
CA ASP A 121 -22.32 15.01 5.58
C ASP A 121 -23.38 15.16 6.68
N MET A 122 -23.83 14.06 7.31
CA MET A 122 -24.79 14.13 8.42
C MET A 122 -24.17 14.84 9.63
N ALA A 123 -24.90 15.81 10.19
CA ALA A 123 -24.44 16.54 11.38
C ALA A 123 -24.21 15.63 12.60
N LYS A 124 -24.89 14.49 12.67
CA LYS A 124 -24.71 13.45 13.67
C LYS A 124 -24.91 12.07 13.04
N PRO A 125 -24.07 11.08 13.36
CA PRO A 125 -24.32 9.70 12.97
C PRO A 125 -25.67 9.21 13.47
N GLY A 126 -26.38 8.43 12.65
CA GLY A 126 -27.69 7.89 12.99
C GLY A 126 -28.31 7.07 11.86
N PRO A 127 -29.52 6.51 12.09
CA PRO A 127 -30.26 5.81 11.05
C PRO A 127 -30.44 6.66 9.80
N MET A 128 -30.46 6.00 8.65
CA MET A 128 -30.56 6.59 7.34
C MET A 128 -31.83 6.10 6.65
N HIS A 129 -32.53 7.00 5.96
CA HIS A 129 -33.74 6.68 5.21
C HIS A 129 -33.40 6.40 3.76
N PHE A 130 -33.75 5.22 3.26
CA PHE A 130 -33.50 4.80 1.90
C PHE A 130 -34.81 4.59 1.16
N ARG A 131 -34.85 5.00 -0.11
CA ARG A 131 -35.83 4.50 -1.08
C ARG A 131 -35.11 3.53 -2.00
N VAL A 132 -35.55 2.28 -1.99
CA VAL A 132 -34.93 1.23 -2.81
C VAL A 132 -35.93 0.64 -3.80
N GLU A 133 -35.41 0.12 -4.90
CA GLU A 133 -36.13 -0.77 -5.80
C GLU A 133 -35.74 -2.22 -5.47
N ARG A 134 -36.73 -3.01 -5.06
CA ARG A 134 -36.60 -4.45 -4.74
C ARG A 134 -37.69 -5.19 -5.50
N ASP A 135 -37.30 -6.16 -6.33
CA ASP A 135 -38.23 -6.96 -7.17
C ASP A 135 -39.20 -6.09 -7.99
N GLY A 136 -38.72 -4.94 -8.50
CA GLY A 136 -39.51 -3.98 -9.28
C GLY A 136 -40.47 -3.11 -8.47
N SER A 137 -40.52 -3.27 -7.14
CA SER A 137 -41.31 -2.44 -6.24
C SER A 137 -40.45 -1.39 -5.55
N ARG A 138 -41.00 -0.19 -5.31
CA ARG A 138 -40.33 0.87 -4.54
C ARG A 138 -40.68 0.74 -3.07
N ILE A 139 -39.67 0.66 -2.22
CA ILE A 139 -39.80 0.45 -0.79
C ILE A 139 -39.01 1.54 -0.06
N ASP A 140 -39.65 2.23 0.88
CA ASP A 140 -38.97 3.13 1.80
C ASP A 140 -38.57 2.33 3.05
N VAL A 141 -37.28 2.36 3.42
CA VAL A 141 -36.74 1.65 4.58
C VAL A 141 -35.83 2.55 5.40
N GLU A 142 -35.84 2.38 6.71
CA GLU A 142 -34.87 3.01 7.60
C GLU A 142 -33.82 1.98 7.94
N ALA A 143 -32.55 2.28 7.70
CA ALA A 143 -31.43 1.36 7.89
C ALA A 143 -30.30 2.00 8.72
N PRO A 144 -29.41 1.19 9.32
CA PRO A 144 -28.31 1.71 10.12
C PRO A 144 -27.39 2.70 9.37
N TYR A 145 -26.64 3.48 10.14
CA TYR A 145 -25.65 4.41 9.61
C TYR A 145 -24.60 3.68 8.75
N ALA A 146 -24.17 4.30 7.65
CA ALA A 146 -23.28 3.66 6.68
C ALA A 146 -21.84 3.42 7.21
N PHE A 147 -21.41 4.13 8.26
CA PHE A 147 -20.06 4.00 8.84
C PHE A 147 -20.13 3.65 10.34
N PRO A 148 -20.60 2.44 10.69
CA PRO A 148 -20.55 1.96 12.07
C PRO A 148 -19.08 1.84 12.52
N ALA A 149 -18.84 1.64 13.81
CA ALA A 149 -17.49 1.42 14.33
C ALA A 149 -16.93 0.01 14.02
N LEU A 150 -17.11 -0.44 12.78
CA LEU A 150 -16.61 -1.69 12.24
C LEU A 150 -15.16 -1.51 11.79
N ILE A 151 -14.28 -2.37 12.28
CA ILE A 151 -12.87 -2.39 11.92
C ILE A 151 -12.69 -3.13 10.60
N ALA A 152 -12.23 -2.43 9.57
CA ALA A 152 -11.88 -2.99 8.27
C ALA A 152 -10.53 -3.71 8.28
N GLY A 153 -9.60 -3.17 9.06
CA GLY A 153 -8.22 -3.59 9.05
C GLY A 153 -7.44 -2.93 10.17
N VAL A 154 -6.31 -3.55 10.51
CA VAL A 154 -5.42 -3.08 11.56
C VAL A 154 -4.03 -2.98 10.97
N SER A 155 -3.43 -1.78 11.05
CA SER A 155 -2.09 -1.53 10.56
C SER A 155 -1.11 -2.44 11.30
N PRO A 156 -0.23 -3.16 10.58
CA PRO A 156 0.80 -3.96 11.23
C PRO A 156 1.70 -3.15 12.17
N LEU A 157 2.23 -3.78 13.21
CA LEU A 157 3.09 -3.15 14.23
C LEU A 157 2.44 -1.99 15.02
N SER A 158 1.12 -1.78 14.87
CA SER A 158 0.39 -0.71 15.56
C SER A 158 -0.05 -1.10 16.98
N PRO A 159 -0.41 -0.13 17.83
CA PRO A 159 -1.02 -0.42 19.13
C PRO A 159 -2.25 -1.33 19.05
N ALA A 160 -3.10 -1.14 18.04
CA ALA A 160 -4.28 -2.00 17.83
C ALA A 160 -3.88 -3.44 17.48
N SER A 161 -2.83 -3.63 16.67
CA SER A 161 -2.29 -4.97 16.36
C SER A 161 -1.77 -5.65 17.64
N LYS A 162 -0.96 -4.94 18.43
CA LYS A 162 -0.44 -5.41 19.74
C LYS A 162 -1.56 -5.75 20.73
N ALA A 163 -2.64 -4.95 20.75
CA ALA A 163 -3.82 -5.18 21.58
C ALA A 163 -4.70 -6.35 21.11
N GLY A 164 -4.44 -6.89 19.91
CA GLY A 164 -5.19 -7.99 19.34
C GLY A 164 -6.54 -7.59 18.72
N LEU A 165 -6.72 -6.32 18.35
CA LEU A 165 -7.84 -5.86 17.52
C LEU A 165 -7.72 -6.48 16.13
N ARG A 166 -8.86 -6.80 15.49
CA ARG A 166 -8.89 -7.50 14.19
C ARG A 166 -9.90 -6.87 13.25
N ALA A 167 -9.69 -7.08 11.95
CA ALA A 167 -10.72 -6.84 10.96
C ALA A 167 -11.98 -7.67 11.29
N GLY A 168 -13.15 -7.06 11.14
CA GLY A 168 -14.45 -7.63 11.51
C GLY A 168 -14.91 -7.33 12.93
N ASP A 169 -14.04 -6.78 13.80
CA ASP A 169 -14.47 -6.32 15.12
C ASP A 169 -15.43 -5.13 14.99
N LEU A 170 -16.56 -5.16 15.70
CA LEU A 170 -17.44 -4.00 15.85
C LEU A 170 -17.21 -3.40 17.24
N VAL A 171 -16.67 -2.18 17.31
CA VAL A 171 -16.42 -1.49 18.58
C VAL A 171 -17.75 -1.02 19.17
N LEU A 172 -18.08 -1.52 20.36
CA LEU A 172 -19.31 -1.19 21.09
C LEU A 172 -19.11 -0.01 22.04
N SER A 173 -17.95 0.05 22.71
CA SER A 173 -17.64 1.09 23.68
C SER A 173 -16.13 1.36 23.82
N VAL A 174 -15.79 2.57 24.26
CA VAL A 174 -14.44 2.99 24.65
C VAL A 174 -14.51 3.54 26.07
N ASN A 175 -13.76 2.96 27.01
CA ASN A 175 -13.80 3.33 28.43
C ASN A 175 -15.24 3.34 29.00
N GLY A 176 -16.07 2.40 28.57
CA GLY A 176 -17.48 2.29 28.94
C GLY A 176 -18.40 3.33 28.30
N ARG A 177 -17.89 4.23 27.46
CA ARG A 177 -18.71 5.16 26.66
C ARG A 177 -19.13 4.48 25.35
N PRO A 178 -20.43 4.36 25.06
CA PRO A 178 -20.91 3.73 23.83
C PRO A 178 -20.38 4.42 22.58
N VAL A 179 -20.20 3.63 21.53
CA VAL A 179 -19.77 4.08 20.21
C VAL A 179 -20.74 3.55 19.17
N THR A 180 -21.21 4.44 18.29
CA THR A 180 -22.17 4.09 17.23
C THR A 180 -21.59 4.21 15.84
N ALA A 181 -20.62 5.12 15.65
CA ALA A 181 -19.94 5.33 14.39
C ALA A 181 -18.42 5.26 14.54
N PHE A 182 -17.73 4.93 13.44
CA PHE A 182 -16.26 4.92 13.43
C PHE A 182 -15.67 6.30 13.73
N GLU A 183 -16.37 7.37 13.38
CA GLU A 183 -15.93 8.73 13.70
C GLU A 183 -15.98 9.00 15.21
N ASP A 184 -17.01 8.52 15.92
CA ASP A 184 -17.08 8.61 17.39
C ASP A 184 -15.90 7.86 18.03
N PHE A 185 -15.60 6.67 17.51
CA PHE A 185 -14.45 5.86 17.94
C PHE A 185 -13.14 6.63 17.76
N ARG A 186 -12.92 7.16 16.54
CA ARG A 186 -11.72 7.92 16.19
C ARG A 186 -11.53 9.14 17.09
N GLN A 187 -12.59 9.91 17.34
CA GLN A 187 -12.53 11.09 18.21
C GLN A 187 -12.18 10.73 19.65
N GLN A 188 -12.76 9.64 20.19
CA GLN A 188 -12.43 9.19 21.55
C GLN A 188 -10.97 8.73 21.68
N VAL A 189 -10.43 8.07 20.66
CA VAL A 189 -9.00 7.71 20.60
C VAL A 189 -8.12 8.96 20.53
N MET A 190 -8.48 9.94 19.70
CA MET A 190 -7.71 11.19 19.56
C MET A 190 -7.68 12.03 20.85
N GLN A 191 -8.72 11.94 21.68
CA GLN A 191 -8.82 12.70 22.93
C GLN A 191 -8.03 12.08 24.09
N SER A 192 -7.55 10.84 23.97
CA SER A 192 -7.01 10.12 25.11
C SER A 192 -5.51 10.27 25.34
N LEU A 193 -4.80 11.15 24.61
CA LEU A 193 -3.42 11.63 24.87
C LEU A 193 -2.51 10.66 25.69
N ASP A 194 -2.26 9.46 25.16
CA ASP A 194 -1.44 8.36 25.74
C ASP A 194 -2.03 7.57 26.93
N GLU A 195 -3.27 7.86 27.34
CA GLU A 195 -4.03 7.05 28.28
C GLU A 195 -4.42 5.70 27.66
N THR A 196 -4.35 4.66 28.49
CA THR A 196 -4.76 3.33 28.10
C THR A 196 -6.29 3.25 28.00
N LEU A 197 -6.78 2.84 26.83
CA LEU A 197 -8.19 2.69 26.52
C LEU A 197 -8.64 1.25 26.73
N THR A 198 -9.79 1.07 27.35
CA THR A 198 -10.52 -0.20 27.39
C THR A 198 -11.56 -0.21 26.26
N LEU A 199 -11.41 -1.12 25.32
CA LEU A 199 -12.35 -1.32 24.22
C LEU A 199 -13.24 -2.52 24.51
N GLU A 200 -14.54 -2.39 24.31
CA GLU A 200 -15.43 -3.54 24.19
C GLU A 200 -15.78 -3.72 22.72
N VAL A 201 -15.47 -4.89 22.17
CA VAL A 201 -15.72 -5.21 20.77
C VAL A 201 -16.59 -6.45 20.64
N LEU A 202 -17.49 -6.46 19.66
CA LEU A 202 -18.19 -7.65 19.23
C LEU A 202 -17.34 -8.37 18.19
N ARG A 203 -16.94 -9.61 18.49
CA ARG A 203 -16.18 -10.49 17.61
C ARG A 203 -16.84 -11.86 17.59
N ASP A 204 -17.16 -12.35 16.39
CA ASP A 204 -17.80 -13.66 16.20
C ASP A 204 -19.05 -13.88 17.10
N GLY A 205 -19.83 -12.81 17.32
CA GLY A 205 -21.02 -12.81 18.16
C GLY A 205 -20.79 -12.73 19.67
N SER A 206 -19.53 -12.69 20.13
CA SER A 206 -19.17 -12.56 21.56
C SER A 206 -18.52 -11.22 21.85
N THR A 207 -18.80 -10.65 23.01
CA THR A 207 -18.11 -9.43 23.47
C THR A 207 -16.73 -9.78 24.01
N VAL A 208 -15.71 -9.10 23.49
CA VAL A 208 -14.31 -9.21 23.92
C VAL A 208 -13.85 -7.85 24.44
N THR A 209 -13.21 -7.84 25.60
CA THR A 209 -12.59 -6.63 26.15
C THR A 209 -11.11 -6.61 25.76
N LEU A 210 -10.68 -5.52 25.13
CA LEU A 210 -9.29 -5.28 24.73
C LEU A 210 -8.75 -4.03 25.43
N THR A 211 -7.44 -3.96 25.60
CA THR A 211 -6.77 -2.82 26.20
C THR A 211 -5.73 -2.30 25.22
N VAL A 212 -5.84 -1.04 24.84
CA VAL A 212 -4.96 -0.42 23.84
C VAL A 212 -4.47 0.94 24.32
N THR A 213 -3.19 1.21 24.15
CA THR A 213 -2.58 2.50 24.49
C THR A 213 -2.23 3.21 23.19
N PRO A 214 -2.89 4.34 22.84
CA PRO A 214 -2.55 5.09 21.64
C PRO A 214 -1.12 5.61 21.68
N THR A 215 -0.56 5.83 20.49
CA THR A 215 0.76 6.43 20.31
C THR A 215 0.63 7.63 19.40
N LEU A 216 1.39 8.70 19.64
CA LEU A 216 1.48 9.84 18.73
C LEU A 216 2.09 9.39 17.39
N GLN A 217 1.33 9.57 16.31
CA GLN A 217 1.74 9.28 14.94
C GLN A 217 1.54 10.51 14.06
N ASP A 218 2.38 10.67 13.04
CA ASP A 218 2.23 11.74 12.05
C ASP A 218 1.01 11.42 11.17
N ALA A 219 0.06 12.35 11.10
CA ALA A 219 -1.17 12.21 10.34
C ALA A 219 -1.39 13.44 9.47
N GLU A 220 -1.88 13.24 8.25
CA GLU A 220 -2.19 14.34 7.34
C GLU A 220 -3.29 15.24 7.93
N ASP A 221 -3.07 16.55 7.89
CA ASP A 221 -3.97 17.55 8.48
C ASP A 221 -5.15 17.92 7.56
N GLY A 222 -5.11 17.50 6.29
CA GLY A 222 -6.13 17.76 5.26
C GLY A 222 -5.77 18.90 4.31
N ASP A 223 -4.76 19.71 4.62
CA ASP A 223 -4.26 20.82 3.80
C ASP A 223 -2.88 20.50 3.18
N GLY A 224 -2.49 19.23 3.23
CA GLY A 224 -1.20 18.72 2.74
C GLY A 224 -0.05 18.87 3.74
N GLY A 225 -0.33 19.23 4.99
CA GLY A 225 0.61 19.21 6.11
C GLY A 225 0.42 17.98 7.00
N PHE A 226 1.24 17.87 8.04
CA PHE A 226 1.22 16.77 9.00
C PHE A 226 1.17 17.29 10.43
N GLU A 227 0.36 16.64 11.26
CA GLU A 227 0.35 16.87 12.70
C GLU A 227 0.39 15.56 13.49
N LYS A 228 0.92 15.62 14.71
CA LYS A 228 0.97 14.47 15.60
C LYS A 228 -0.39 14.24 16.24
N ARG A 229 -1.00 13.09 15.96
CA ARG A 229 -2.28 12.68 16.54
C ARG A 229 -2.13 11.37 17.31
N PRO A 230 -2.80 11.19 18.46
CA PRO A 230 -2.91 9.89 19.10
C PRO A 230 -3.64 8.91 18.17
N MET A 231 -2.99 7.81 17.82
CA MET A 231 -3.53 6.80 16.93
C MET A 231 -3.22 5.40 17.46
N ILE A 232 -4.14 4.47 17.16
CA ILE A 232 -3.96 3.06 17.45
C ILE A 232 -3.70 2.23 16.19
N GLY A 233 -3.83 2.80 14.99
CA GLY A 233 -3.64 2.08 13.71
C GLY A 233 -4.79 1.16 13.33
N ALA A 234 -6.04 1.59 13.54
CA ALA A 234 -7.24 0.87 13.09
C ALA A 234 -7.94 1.66 11.97
N ALA A 235 -8.43 0.96 10.95
CA ALA A 235 -9.19 1.54 9.83
C ALA A 235 -10.65 1.09 9.87
N GLY A 236 -11.57 2.00 9.53
CA GLY A 236 -13.01 1.74 9.51
C GLY A 236 -13.49 1.20 8.17
N ALA A 237 -14.61 0.46 8.16
CA ALA A 237 -15.29 -0.01 6.96
C ALA A 237 -16.70 0.59 6.83
N PRO A 238 -17.18 0.85 5.61
CA PRO A 238 -18.60 1.05 5.39
C PRO A 238 -19.37 -0.26 5.66
N LEU A 239 -20.59 -0.12 6.17
CA LEU A 239 -21.51 -1.23 6.40
C LEU A 239 -22.02 -1.82 5.09
N TYR A 240 -22.37 -0.94 4.14
CA TYR A 240 -22.92 -1.29 2.84
C TYR A 240 -21.82 -1.25 1.80
N LEU A 241 -21.64 -2.34 1.06
CA LEU A 241 -20.73 -2.43 -0.09
C LEU A 241 -21.53 -2.51 -1.39
N PRO A 242 -21.04 -1.88 -2.48
CA PRO A 242 -21.70 -1.97 -3.78
C PRO A 242 -21.65 -3.39 -4.33
N ALA A 243 -22.67 -3.77 -5.09
CA ALA A 243 -22.60 -4.94 -5.94
C ALA A 243 -21.48 -4.73 -6.96
N THR A 244 -20.64 -5.75 -7.14
CA THR A 244 -19.53 -5.72 -8.07
C THR A 244 -19.77 -6.63 -9.27
N GLU A 245 -19.13 -6.30 -10.39
CA GLU A 245 -19.03 -7.15 -11.57
C GLU A 245 -17.57 -7.37 -11.95
N THR A 246 -17.26 -8.52 -12.53
CA THR A 246 -15.90 -8.81 -12.98
C THR A 246 -15.60 -7.97 -14.23
N PRO A 247 -14.60 -7.07 -14.19
CA PRO A 247 -14.24 -6.27 -15.36
C PRO A 247 -13.60 -7.13 -16.44
N MET A 248 -13.64 -6.64 -17.68
CA MET A 248 -12.90 -7.24 -18.78
C MET A 248 -11.38 -7.26 -18.48
N PRO A 249 -10.63 -8.29 -18.94
CA PRO A 249 -9.20 -8.42 -18.60
C PRO A 249 -8.35 -7.18 -18.91
N TRP A 250 -8.60 -6.52 -20.06
CA TRP A 250 -7.86 -5.31 -20.44
C TRP A 250 -8.18 -4.12 -19.53
N THR A 251 -9.43 -4.00 -19.08
CA THR A 251 -9.85 -2.99 -18.11
C THR A 251 -9.17 -3.23 -16.77
N ALA A 252 -9.08 -4.50 -16.32
CA ALA A 252 -8.38 -4.87 -15.10
C ALA A 252 -6.88 -4.54 -15.15
N VAL A 253 -6.22 -4.75 -16.29
CA VAL A 253 -4.82 -4.31 -16.52
C VAL A 253 -4.71 -2.79 -16.39
N GLY A 254 -5.66 -2.04 -16.93
CA GLY A 254 -5.75 -0.59 -16.75
C GLY A 254 -5.84 -0.18 -15.29
N TYR A 255 -6.73 -0.80 -14.51
CA TYR A 255 -6.84 -0.57 -13.07
C TYR A 255 -5.54 -0.93 -12.33
N GLY A 256 -4.89 -2.04 -12.70
CA GLY A 256 -3.60 -2.43 -12.12
C GLY A 256 -2.49 -1.41 -12.38
N ALA A 257 -2.45 -0.82 -13.58
CA ALA A 257 -1.52 0.25 -13.92
C ALA A 257 -1.82 1.54 -13.16
N LEU A 258 -3.09 1.94 -13.05
CA LEU A 258 -3.49 3.10 -12.24
C LEU A 258 -3.10 2.91 -10.77
N ARG A 259 -3.37 1.73 -10.20
CA ARG A 259 -3.00 1.40 -8.82
C ARG A 259 -1.50 1.46 -8.59
N MET A 260 -0.70 0.99 -9.55
CA MET A 260 0.76 1.12 -9.50
C MET A 260 1.19 2.59 -9.48
N VAL A 261 0.59 3.44 -10.34
CA VAL A 261 0.86 4.88 -10.36
C VAL A 261 0.50 5.52 -9.02
N ASP A 262 -0.63 5.15 -8.42
CA ASP A 262 -1.01 5.65 -7.09
C ASP A 262 0.02 5.29 -6.02
N VAL A 263 0.51 4.04 -6.01
CA VAL A 263 1.55 3.59 -5.08
C VAL A 263 2.84 4.39 -5.29
N ILE A 264 3.24 4.64 -6.55
CA ILE A 264 4.41 5.47 -6.87
C ILE A 264 4.22 6.90 -6.36
N THR A 265 3.09 7.54 -6.68
CA THR A 265 2.80 8.92 -6.30
C THR A 265 2.76 9.08 -4.77
N GLN A 266 2.08 8.18 -4.06
CA GLN A 266 2.03 8.19 -2.60
C GLN A 266 3.41 7.98 -1.97
N SER A 267 4.22 7.07 -2.53
CA SER A 267 5.58 6.83 -2.06
C SER A 267 6.49 8.05 -2.27
N LEU A 268 6.38 8.73 -3.41
CA LEU A 268 7.13 9.96 -3.70
C LEU A 268 6.70 11.12 -2.82
N ASN A 269 5.40 11.27 -2.57
CA ASN A 269 4.89 12.28 -1.63
C ASN A 269 5.37 11.99 -0.21
N GLY A 270 5.25 10.75 0.27
CA GLY A 270 5.77 10.35 1.59
C GLY A 270 7.27 10.63 1.72
N LEU A 271 8.07 10.27 0.69
CA LEU A 271 9.50 10.57 0.66
C LEU A 271 9.77 12.08 0.68
N LYS A 272 9.02 12.88 -0.08
CA LYS A 272 9.11 14.34 -0.08
C LYS A 272 8.90 14.89 1.34
N HIS A 273 7.86 14.45 2.04
CA HIS A 273 7.53 14.93 3.38
C HIS A 273 8.54 14.48 4.45
N VAL A 274 9.15 13.30 4.29
CA VAL A 274 10.28 12.87 5.14
C VAL A 274 11.51 13.77 4.90
N ILE A 275 11.81 14.11 3.64
CA ILE A 275 12.95 14.98 3.29
C ILE A 275 12.72 16.43 3.74
N THR A 276 11.49 16.94 3.68
CA THR A 276 11.15 18.29 4.18
C THR A 276 11.04 18.36 5.70
N GLY A 277 11.03 17.21 6.39
CA GLY A 277 10.95 17.12 7.85
C GLY A 277 9.53 17.24 8.41
N GLU A 278 8.51 17.12 7.57
CA GLU A 278 7.10 17.13 7.95
C GLU A 278 6.65 15.77 8.51
N ILE A 279 7.30 14.68 8.07
CA ILE A 279 7.11 13.32 8.61
C ILE A 279 8.40 12.90 9.32
N SER A 280 8.27 12.29 10.51
CA SER A 280 9.45 11.76 11.22
C SER A 280 10.16 10.68 10.41
N ALA A 281 11.49 10.71 10.40
CA ALA A 281 12.32 9.65 9.83
C ALA A 281 12.12 8.29 10.54
N ASP A 282 11.51 8.28 11.72
CA ASP A 282 11.13 7.06 12.43
C ASP A 282 10.06 6.25 11.68
N ASN A 283 9.39 6.83 10.68
CA ASN A 283 8.44 6.11 9.83
C ASN A 283 9.12 5.22 8.78
N LEU A 284 10.45 5.28 8.64
CA LEU A 284 11.20 4.40 7.74
C LEU A 284 11.35 3.00 8.35
N GLN A 285 10.83 1.99 7.67
CA GLN A 285 10.98 0.60 8.07
C GLN A 285 12.32 0.02 7.61
N GLY A 286 13.00 -0.69 8.52
CA GLY A 286 14.15 -1.50 8.16
C GLY A 286 13.75 -2.90 7.67
N PRO A 287 14.74 -3.76 7.34
CA PRO A 287 14.50 -5.13 6.91
C PRO A 287 13.76 -5.98 7.94
N LEU A 288 13.95 -5.73 9.24
CA LEU A 288 13.27 -6.46 10.31
C LEU A 288 11.78 -6.08 10.37
N GLY A 289 11.48 -4.78 10.28
CA GLY A 289 10.11 -4.30 10.22
C GLY A 289 9.36 -4.83 9.00
N ILE A 290 9.99 -4.85 7.81
CA ILE A 290 9.39 -5.43 6.59
C ILE A 290 9.05 -6.91 6.80
N ALA A 291 9.91 -7.69 7.45
CA ALA A 291 9.65 -9.09 7.73
C ALA A 291 8.44 -9.27 8.66
N GLN A 292 8.30 -8.43 9.70
CA GLN A 292 7.17 -8.46 10.61
C GLN A 292 5.86 -8.04 9.95
N ILE A 293 5.88 -6.93 9.19
CA ILE A 293 4.73 -6.46 8.42
C ILE A 293 4.25 -7.53 7.46
N SER A 294 5.18 -8.20 6.78
CA SER A 294 4.85 -9.31 5.87
C SER A 294 4.17 -10.46 6.61
N GLY A 295 4.67 -10.82 7.81
CA GLY A 295 4.08 -11.85 8.65
C GLY A 295 2.68 -11.49 9.16
N GLU A 296 2.50 -10.30 9.73
CA GLU A 296 1.20 -9.82 10.23
C GLU A 296 0.18 -9.66 9.10
N THR A 297 0.58 -9.12 7.96
CA THR A 297 -0.30 -8.97 6.79
C THR A 297 -0.74 -10.33 6.25
N ALA A 298 0.16 -11.33 6.25
CA ALA A 298 -0.20 -12.70 5.89
C ALA A 298 -1.23 -13.32 6.84
N GLN A 299 -1.13 -13.04 8.14
CA GLN A 299 -2.12 -13.48 9.13
C GLN A 299 -3.49 -12.81 8.92
N GLN A 300 -3.52 -11.58 8.38
CA GLN A 300 -4.76 -10.89 8.03
C GLN A 300 -5.42 -11.43 6.76
N GLY A 301 -4.75 -12.31 6.02
CA GLY A 301 -5.33 -13.00 4.87
C GLY A 301 -4.44 -13.01 3.64
N PHE A 302 -4.67 -14.01 2.79
CA PHE A 302 -3.87 -14.22 1.58
C PHE A 302 -3.94 -13.05 0.61
N VAL A 303 -5.11 -12.44 0.44
CA VAL A 303 -5.30 -11.33 -0.51
C VAL A 303 -4.50 -10.10 -0.07
N ASN A 304 -4.54 -9.76 1.22
CA ASN A 304 -3.75 -8.66 1.78
C ASN A 304 -2.25 -8.89 1.58
N PHE A 305 -1.79 -10.14 1.73
CA PHE A 305 -0.40 -10.50 1.47
C PHE A 305 -0.01 -10.33 0.00
N VAL A 306 -0.89 -10.71 -0.93
CA VAL A 306 -0.65 -10.51 -2.37
C VAL A 306 -0.64 -9.02 -2.73
N VAL A 307 -1.52 -8.20 -2.15
CA VAL A 307 -1.47 -6.73 -2.28
C VAL A 307 -0.12 -6.20 -1.80
N LEU A 308 0.38 -6.66 -0.65
CA LEU A 308 1.67 -6.24 -0.10
C LEU A 308 2.82 -6.58 -1.05
N ILE A 309 2.83 -7.75 -1.68
CA ILE A 309 3.83 -8.11 -2.70
C ILE A 309 3.80 -7.11 -3.85
N GLY A 310 2.61 -6.72 -4.34
CA GLY A 310 2.46 -5.70 -5.38
C GLY A 310 3.01 -4.33 -4.95
N VAL A 311 2.71 -3.89 -3.73
CA VAL A 311 3.22 -2.62 -3.18
C VAL A 311 4.75 -2.65 -3.05
N ILE A 312 5.31 -3.70 -2.46
CA ILE A 312 6.78 -3.86 -2.30
C ILE A 312 7.46 -3.96 -3.66
N SER A 313 6.91 -4.72 -4.61
CA SER A 313 7.47 -4.83 -5.96
C SER A 313 7.50 -3.46 -6.66
N THR A 314 6.43 -2.67 -6.53
CA THR A 314 6.38 -1.29 -7.03
C THR A 314 7.46 -0.41 -6.40
N ALA A 315 7.59 -0.47 -5.06
CA ALA A 315 8.57 0.31 -4.33
C ALA A 315 10.01 -0.05 -4.74
N ILE A 316 10.33 -1.35 -4.90
CA ILE A 316 11.65 -1.81 -5.38
C ILE A 316 11.89 -1.36 -6.82
N GLY A 317 10.91 -1.51 -7.71
CA GLY A 317 11.01 -1.05 -9.10
C GLY A 317 11.27 0.46 -9.18
N MET A 318 10.55 1.26 -8.39
CA MET A 318 10.73 2.70 -8.29
C MET A 318 12.11 3.07 -7.72
N LEU A 319 12.52 2.46 -6.62
CA LEU A 319 13.82 2.71 -5.98
C LEU A 319 14.96 2.40 -6.96
N ASN A 320 14.86 1.31 -7.72
CA ASN A 320 15.87 0.94 -8.71
C ASN A 320 15.95 1.94 -9.89
N LEU A 321 14.99 2.84 -10.07
CA LEU A 321 15.10 3.92 -11.06
C LEU A 321 15.78 5.17 -10.51
N PHE A 322 15.95 5.29 -9.19
CA PHE A 322 16.64 6.44 -8.62
C PHE A 322 18.11 6.49 -9.06
N PRO A 323 18.68 7.69 -9.27
CA PRO A 323 20.06 7.86 -9.72
C PRO A 323 21.07 7.61 -8.59
N ILE A 324 20.93 6.47 -7.90
CA ILE A 324 21.81 6.01 -6.84
C ILE A 324 22.80 5.04 -7.48
N PRO A 325 24.13 5.28 -7.37
CA PRO A 325 25.14 4.53 -8.11
C PRO A 325 25.02 3.01 -8.04
N VAL A 326 24.73 2.47 -6.84
CA VAL A 326 24.65 1.02 -6.59
C VAL A 326 23.37 0.37 -7.12
N LEU A 327 22.41 1.16 -7.61
CA LEU A 327 21.16 0.70 -8.20
C LEU A 327 21.18 0.82 -9.73
N ASP A 328 20.22 0.16 -10.39
CA ASP A 328 20.07 0.18 -11.85
C ASP A 328 20.02 1.62 -12.41
N GLY A 329 19.32 2.54 -11.74
CA GLY A 329 19.21 3.95 -12.11
C GLY A 329 20.54 4.70 -12.09
N GLY A 330 21.51 4.28 -11.27
CA GLY A 330 22.88 4.78 -11.29
C GLY A 330 23.62 4.42 -12.57
N HIS A 331 23.49 3.18 -13.03
CA HIS A 331 24.04 2.72 -14.31
C HIS A 331 23.35 3.40 -15.50
N PHE A 332 22.01 3.55 -15.42
CA PHE A 332 21.25 4.30 -16.41
C PHE A 332 21.75 5.75 -16.52
N MET A 333 21.97 6.42 -15.38
CA MET A 333 22.52 7.77 -15.34
C MET A 333 23.93 7.84 -15.95
N ALA A 334 24.79 6.85 -15.66
CA ALA A 334 26.12 6.76 -16.27
C ALA A 334 26.06 6.65 -17.80
N PHE A 335 25.14 5.85 -18.34
CA PHE A 335 24.92 5.74 -19.78
C PHE A 335 24.30 7.00 -20.40
N LEU A 336 23.44 7.71 -19.66
CA LEU A 336 22.91 9.00 -20.10
C LEU A 336 24.03 10.05 -20.19
N ILE A 337 24.93 10.07 -19.20
CA ILE A 337 26.14 10.91 -19.23
C ILE A 337 27.05 10.54 -20.42
N GLU A 338 27.24 9.24 -20.69
CA GLU A 338 28.00 8.76 -21.85
C GLU A 338 27.38 9.20 -23.17
N ALA A 339 26.05 9.09 -23.32
CA ALA A 339 25.33 9.50 -24.53
C ALA A 339 25.50 11.01 -24.81
N VAL A 340 25.46 11.84 -23.76
CA VAL A 340 25.64 13.30 -23.88
C VAL A 340 27.11 13.68 -24.10
N ARG A 341 28.06 13.04 -23.42
CA ARG A 341 29.49 13.38 -23.48
C ARG A 341 30.24 12.67 -24.61
N GLY A 342 29.64 11.68 -25.25
CA GLY A 342 30.27 10.83 -26.27
C GLY A 342 31.36 9.89 -25.74
N ARG A 343 31.56 9.83 -24.42
CA ARG A 343 32.57 8.98 -23.77
C ARG A 343 32.09 8.51 -22.39
N PRO A 344 32.42 7.28 -21.97
CA PRO A 344 31.98 6.75 -20.69
C PRO A 344 32.62 7.52 -19.51
N PRO A 345 31.96 7.55 -18.34
CA PRO A 345 32.57 8.02 -17.10
C PRO A 345 33.86 7.26 -16.77
N SER A 346 34.80 7.91 -16.08
CA SER A 346 36.05 7.24 -15.73
C SER A 346 35.79 6.08 -14.75
N PRO A 347 36.50 4.95 -14.86
CA PRO A 347 36.33 3.81 -13.95
C PRO A 347 36.52 4.18 -12.48
N ALA A 348 37.46 5.09 -12.18
CA ALA A 348 37.70 5.59 -10.83
C ALA A 348 36.51 6.39 -10.29
N ALA A 349 35.90 7.26 -11.11
CA ALA A 349 34.72 8.02 -10.70
C ALA A 349 33.53 7.09 -10.43
N MET A 350 33.35 6.04 -11.26
CA MET A 350 32.29 5.05 -11.05
C MET A 350 32.52 4.26 -9.75
N GLN A 351 33.74 3.80 -9.49
CA GLN A 351 34.05 3.08 -8.24
C GLN A 351 33.81 3.95 -7.00
N ILE A 352 34.19 5.23 -7.04
CA ILE A 352 33.93 6.17 -5.95
C ILE A 352 32.43 6.35 -5.77
N ALA A 353 31.68 6.57 -6.85
CA ALA A 353 30.23 6.72 -6.81
C ALA A 353 29.55 5.46 -6.24
N MET A 354 29.93 4.26 -6.69
CA MET A 354 29.44 2.98 -6.17
C MET A 354 29.73 2.83 -4.68
N SER A 355 30.94 3.17 -4.24
CA SER A 355 31.36 3.06 -2.84
C SER A 355 30.58 4.03 -1.95
N ILE A 356 30.37 5.26 -2.41
CA ILE A 356 29.53 6.26 -1.73
C ILE A 356 28.08 5.76 -1.66
N GLY A 357 27.52 5.31 -2.79
CA GLY A 357 26.15 4.80 -2.85
C GLY A 357 25.93 3.60 -1.92
N LEU A 358 26.84 2.62 -1.95
CA LEU A 358 26.80 1.46 -1.05
C LEU A 358 26.93 1.90 0.42
N GLY A 359 27.84 2.82 0.73
CA GLY A 359 28.01 3.36 2.08
C GLY A 359 26.74 4.04 2.61
N LEU A 360 26.06 4.82 1.75
CA LEU A 360 24.79 5.46 2.09
C LEU A 360 23.66 4.45 2.33
N ILE A 361 23.54 3.42 1.48
CA ILE A 361 22.54 2.36 1.67
C ILE A 361 22.83 1.57 2.95
N LEU A 362 24.09 1.20 3.21
CA LEU A 362 24.47 0.50 4.44
C LEU A 362 24.16 1.35 5.68
N LEU A 363 24.47 2.65 5.65
CA LEU A 363 24.17 3.57 6.73
C LEU A 363 22.66 3.64 6.98
N LEU A 364 21.86 3.78 5.91
CA LEU A 364 20.40 3.80 6.00
C LEU A 364 19.85 2.48 6.56
N MET A 365 20.37 1.33 6.11
CA MET A 365 19.97 0.02 6.63
C MET A 365 20.28 -0.13 8.11
N VAL A 366 21.47 0.30 8.57
CA VAL A 366 21.83 0.28 9.99
C VAL A 366 20.91 1.19 10.80
N PHE A 367 20.65 2.41 10.32
CA PHE A 367 19.73 3.35 10.96
C PHE A 367 18.31 2.78 11.07
N ALA A 368 17.76 2.27 9.97
CA ALA A 368 16.41 1.71 9.95
C ALA A 368 16.31 0.44 10.83
N THR A 369 17.32 -0.42 10.81
CA THR A 369 17.38 -1.62 11.68
C THR A 369 17.48 -1.23 13.16
N TYR A 370 18.25 -0.18 13.49
CA TYR A 370 18.30 0.34 14.85
C TYR A 370 16.93 0.85 15.32
N ASN A 371 16.23 1.61 14.46
CA ASN A 371 14.89 2.08 14.74
C ASN A 371 13.88 0.93 14.92
N ASP A 372 13.95 -0.11 14.09
CA ASP A 372 13.14 -1.32 14.22
C ASP A 372 13.36 -1.98 15.59
N ILE A 373 14.63 -2.19 15.99
CA ILE A 373 14.98 -2.81 17.29
C ILE A 373 14.47 -1.97 18.46
N MET A 374 14.65 -0.66 18.40
CA MET A 374 14.21 0.24 19.46
C MET A 374 12.69 0.18 19.65
N ARG A 375 11.92 0.10 18.54
CA ARG A 375 10.46 -0.06 18.55
C ARG A 375 10.00 -1.41 19.11
N MET A 376 10.80 -2.46 18.95
CA MET A 376 10.48 -3.78 19.52
C MET A 376 10.70 -3.82 21.04
N MET A 377 11.59 -2.98 21.57
CA MET A 377 11.89 -2.92 23.01
C MET A 377 10.95 -1.99 23.79
N SER A 378 10.21 -1.12 23.09
CA SER A 378 9.13 -0.26 23.62
C SER A 378 7.75 -0.89 23.46
#